data_AF-A0A1F8VAD5-F1
#
_entry.id   AF-A0A1F8VAD5-F1
#
_cell.length_a   1.000
_cell.length_b   1.000
_cell.length_c   1.000
_cell.angle_alpha   90.00
_cell.angle_beta   90.00
_cell.angle_gamma   90.00
#
_symmetry.space_group_name_H-M   'P 1'
#
loop_
_entity.id
_entity.type
_entity.pdbx_description
1 polymer ?
#
loop_
_entity_poly.entity_id
_entity_poly.type
_entity_poly.pdbx_seq_one_letter_code
_entity_poly.pdbx_strand_id
1 'polypeptide(L)'
;MAEIFKIASAIILSLGGSGIVLFGLSSWLGKVWANRILEKEKHQYDIEIENYKAKLETELSKINILYERASYISKAQYDNEIRIYINIWNDMHNCIMNTLSLYKIMEDVPLDEKVKQDFNFKKYSTFVSSYNSFLDTIEKNAPFYKEYLYNDFILIRNKCHELGNIFKKYEIDIPYNMSFTLARDIQMDDETHDKVYDKIPKEINDMKGKLCKDIREYLLSLQIVS
;
A
#
# COMPACT_ATOMS: atom_id res chain seq x y z
N MET A 1 105.37 33.21 2.80
CA MET A 1 104.16 33.61 2.04
C MET A 1 103.71 32.54 1.03
N ALA A 2 104.58 32.11 0.11
CA ALA A 2 104.21 31.14 -0.95
C ALA A 2 103.85 29.71 -0.46
N GLU A 3 104.48 29.20 0.60
CA GLU A 3 104.20 27.84 1.11
C GLU A 3 102.84 27.71 1.82
N ILE A 4 102.44 28.73 2.59
CA ILE A 4 101.13 28.79 3.25
C ILE A 4 100.01 28.80 2.20
N PHE A 5 100.21 29.51 1.08
CA PHE A 5 99.25 29.54 -0.02
C PHE A 5 99.16 28.19 -0.74
N LYS A 6 100.28 27.47 -0.89
CA LYS A 6 100.33 26.14 -1.50
C LYS A 6 99.65 25.09 -0.62
N ILE A 7 99.89 25.12 0.70
CA ILE A 7 99.24 24.24 1.68
C ILE A 7 97.75 24.57 1.80
N ALA A 8 97.37 25.85 1.89
CA ALA A 8 95.97 26.28 1.88
C ALA A 8 95.26 25.89 0.57
N SER A 9 95.91 26.07 -0.59
CA SER A 9 95.36 25.64 -1.87
C SER A 9 95.25 24.11 -2.01
N ALA A 10 96.18 23.34 -1.44
CA ALA A 10 96.15 21.88 -1.44
C ALA A 10 95.08 21.34 -0.49
N ILE A 11 94.87 21.98 0.66
CA ILE A 11 93.78 21.70 1.60
C ILE A 11 92.44 22.07 0.97
N ILE A 12 92.32 23.22 0.29
CA ILE A 12 91.10 23.63 -0.42
C ILE A 12 90.85 22.75 -1.67
N LEU A 13 91.87 22.26 -2.36
CA LEU A 13 91.73 21.30 -3.47
C LEU A 13 91.38 19.89 -2.98
N SER A 14 91.95 19.43 -1.85
CA SER A 14 91.61 18.13 -1.25
C SER A 14 90.23 18.16 -0.59
N LEU A 15 89.84 19.29 0.01
CA LEU A 15 88.49 19.53 0.53
C LEU A 15 87.50 19.89 -0.59
N GLY A 16 87.95 20.47 -1.69
CA GLY A 16 87.14 20.81 -2.86
C GLY A 16 86.78 19.60 -3.70
N GLY A 17 87.72 18.65 -3.86
CA GLY A 17 87.45 17.36 -4.50
C GLY A 17 86.55 16.45 -3.65
N SER A 18 86.78 16.42 -2.33
CA SER A 18 85.93 15.64 -1.39
C SER A 18 84.58 16.30 -1.12
N GLY A 19 84.50 17.64 -1.17
CA GLY A 19 83.27 18.41 -1.03
C GLY A 19 82.28 18.16 -2.15
N ILE A 20 82.74 18.03 -3.40
CA ILE A 20 81.89 17.65 -4.55
C ILE A 20 81.33 16.22 -4.37
N VAL A 21 82.16 15.29 -3.90
CA VAL A 21 81.73 13.90 -3.62
C VAL A 21 80.74 13.86 -2.47
N LEU A 22 81.00 14.60 -1.38
CA LEU A 22 80.09 14.73 -0.23
C LEU A 22 78.76 15.38 -0.63
N PHE A 23 78.78 16.49 -1.36
CA PHE A 23 77.55 17.14 -1.85
C PHE A 23 76.79 16.24 -2.83
N GLY A 24 77.49 15.52 -3.71
CA GLY A 24 76.90 14.55 -4.64
C GLY A 24 76.22 13.39 -3.90
N LEU A 25 76.89 12.81 -2.90
CA LEU A 25 76.35 11.74 -2.06
C LEU A 25 75.21 12.22 -1.16
N SER A 26 75.31 13.41 -0.56
CA SER A 26 74.24 14.02 0.24
C SER A 26 73.02 14.36 -0.61
N SER A 27 73.22 14.87 -1.83
CA SER A 27 72.13 15.14 -2.79
C SER A 27 71.47 13.85 -3.28
N TRP A 28 72.26 12.80 -3.53
CA TRP A 28 71.76 11.49 -3.91
C TRP A 28 70.95 10.83 -2.78
N LEU A 29 71.49 10.81 -1.55
CA LEU A 29 70.77 10.31 -0.38
C LEU A 29 69.49 11.12 -0.13
N GLY A 30 69.55 12.45 -0.24
CA GLY A 30 68.36 13.31 -0.13
C GLY A 30 67.28 12.94 -1.15
N LYS A 31 67.65 12.72 -2.41
CA LYS A 31 66.70 12.26 -3.46
C LYS A 31 66.14 10.86 -3.18
N VAL A 32 66.98 9.92 -2.73
CA VAL A 32 66.54 8.55 -2.41
C VAL A 32 65.56 8.55 -1.23
N TRP A 33 65.86 9.30 -0.16
CA TRP A 33 64.96 9.42 0.99
C TRP A 33 63.69 10.20 0.67
N ALA A 34 63.79 11.29 -0.10
CA ALA A 34 62.62 12.04 -0.56
C ALA A 34 61.70 11.15 -1.40
N ASN A 35 62.24 10.42 -2.39
CA ASN A 35 61.45 9.49 -3.20
C ASN A 35 60.83 8.38 -2.34
N ARG A 36 61.57 7.83 -1.36
CA ARG A 36 61.04 6.79 -0.48
C ARG A 36 59.91 7.29 0.43
N ILE A 37 60.00 8.51 0.94
CA ILE A 37 58.93 9.15 1.72
C ILE A 37 57.72 9.37 0.82
N LEU A 38 57.93 9.90 -0.38
CA LEU A 38 56.87 10.25 -1.32
C LEU A 38 56.16 9.00 -1.87
N GLU A 39 56.89 7.91 -2.12
CA GLU A 39 56.31 6.59 -2.45
C GLU A 39 55.50 6.02 -1.29
N LYS A 40 56.00 6.14 -0.06
CA LYS A 40 55.29 5.68 1.13
C LYS A 40 53.99 6.47 1.36
N GLU A 41 54.03 7.79 1.22
CA GLU A 41 52.84 8.64 1.33
C GLU A 41 51.84 8.35 0.22
N LYS A 42 52.28 8.22 -1.04
CA LYS A 42 51.41 7.80 -2.15
C LYS A 42 50.75 6.46 -1.86
N HIS A 43 51.53 5.47 -1.43
CA HIS A 43 50.98 4.16 -1.09
C HIS A 43 49.95 4.22 0.05
N GLN A 44 50.19 5.06 1.07
CA GLN A 44 49.20 5.28 2.14
C GLN A 44 47.92 5.92 1.61
N TYR A 45 48.01 6.96 0.76
CA TYR A 45 46.85 7.58 0.15
C TYR A 45 46.08 6.62 -0.77
N ASP A 46 46.78 5.76 -1.54
CA ASP A 46 46.14 4.75 -2.39
C ASP A 46 45.33 3.76 -1.53
N ILE A 47 45.90 3.28 -0.41
CA ILE A 47 45.20 2.43 0.56
C ILE A 47 43.98 3.14 1.16
N GLU A 48 44.11 4.41 1.55
CA GLU A 48 43.00 5.19 2.08
C GLU A 48 41.87 5.35 1.05
N ILE A 49 42.20 5.68 -0.19
CA ILE A 49 41.24 5.81 -1.29
C ILE A 49 40.50 4.48 -1.53
N GLU A 50 41.21 3.36 -1.59
CA GLU A 50 40.57 2.05 -1.73
C GLU A 50 39.65 1.73 -0.54
N ASN A 51 40.08 2.02 0.68
CA ASN A 51 39.26 1.84 1.88
C ASN A 51 38.00 2.71 1.85
N TYR A 52 38.11 3.97 1.42
CA TYR A 52 36.94 4.86 1.28
C TYR A 52 35.99 4.38 0.19
N LYS A 53 36.51 3.93 -0.97
CA LYS A 53 35.70 3.33 -2.03
C LYS A 53 34.96 2.09 -1.54
N ALA A 54 35.65 1.17 -0.87
CA ALA A 54 35.05 -0.04 -0.33
C ALA A 54 33.94 0.27 0.70
N LYS A 55 34.15 1.27 1.56
CA LYS A 55 33.12 1.76 2.50
C LYS A 55 31.91 2.34 1.77
N LEU A 56 32.13 3.22 0.80
CA LEU A 56 31.04 3.82 0.01
C LEU A 56 30.24 2.77 -0.77
N GLU A 57 30.90 1.80 -1.38
CA GLU A 57 30.25 0.70 -2.08
C GLU A 57 29.40 -0.15 -1.12
N THR A 58 29.93 -0.42 0.07
CA THR A 58 29.18 -1.14 1.13
C THR A 58 27.96 -0.34 1.59
N GLU A 59 28.07 0.97 1.76
CA GLU A 59 26.94 1.83 2.16
C GLU A 59 25.89 1.95 1.05
N LEU A 60 26.32 2.15 -0.20
CA LEU A 60 25.42 2.17 -1.35
C LEU A 60 24.68 0.84 -1.51
N SER A 61 25.37 -0.27 -1.35
CA SER A 61 24.76 -1.61 -1.37
C SER A 61 23.69 -1.75 -0.29
N LYS A 62 23.97 -1.31 0.95
CA LYS A 62 22.98 -1.31 2.04
C LYS A 62 21.77 -0.43 1.72
N ILE A 63 21.99 0.78 1.21
CA ILE A 63 20.91 1.71 0.83
C ILE A 63 20.05 1.10 -0.26
N ASN A 64 20.66 0.51 -1.29
CA ASN A 64 19.94 -0.15 -2.38
C ASN A 64 19.09 -1.31 -1.87
N ILE A 65 19.63 -2.17 -1.00
CA ILE A 65 18.87 -3.28 -0.40
C ILE A 65 17.67 -2.75 0.41
N LEU A 66 17.86 -1.69 1.19
CA LEU A 66 16.78 -1.09 1.97
C LEU A 66 15.71 -0.47 1.07
N TYR A 67 16.12 0.21 0.00
CA TYR A 67 15.23 0.80 -0.99
C TYR A 67 14.43 -0.27 -1.74
N GLU A 68 15.09 -1.32 -2.25
CA GLU A 68 14.44 -2.44 -2.91
C GLU A 68 13.42 -3.12 -2.00
N ARG A 69 13.78 -3.32 -0.72
CA ARG A 69 12.88 -3.89 0.27
C ARG A 69 11.67 -2.99 0.53
N ALA A 70 11.88 -1.69 0.68
CA ALA A 70 10.80 -0.72 0.89
C ALA A 70 9.86 -0.66 -0.32
N SER A 71 10.42 -0.62 -1.54
CA SER A 71 9.67 -0.66 -2.79
C SER A 71 8.87 -1.95 -2.94
N TYR A 72 9.46 -3.10 -2.62
CA TYR A 72 8.77 -4.39 -2.66
C TYR A 72 7.60 -4.45 -1.67
N ILE A 73 7.82 -4.04 -0.42
CA ILE A 73 6.77 -4.00 0.61
C ILE A 73 5.64 -3.08 0.18
N SER A 74 5.96 -1.86 -0.29
CA SER A 74 4.94 -0.90 -0.72
C SER A 74 4.11 -1.42 -1.88
N LYS A 75 4.75 -2.06 -2.87
CA LYS A 75 4.03 -2.67 -3.99
C LYS A 75 3.12 -3.80 -3.51
N ALA A 76 3.64 -4.69 -2.67
CA ALA A 76 2.86 -5.81 -2.12
C ALA A 76 1.66 -5.32 -1.30
N GLN A 77 1.82 -4.23 -0.54
CA GLN A 77 0.72 -3.58 0.19
C GLN A 77 -0.32 -3.00 -0.76
N TYR A 78 0.10 -2.21 -1.76
CA TYR A 78 -0.80 -1.63 -2.75
C TYR A 78 -1.61 -2.68 -3.51
N ASP A 79 -0.94 -3.73 -4.02
CA ASP A 79 -1.59 -4.83 -4.73
C ASP A 79 -2.60 -5.57 -3.83
N ASN A 80 -2.26 -5.75 -2.55
CA ASN A 80 -3.16 -6.36 -1.58
C ASN A 80 -4.39 -5.49 -1.29
N GLU A 81 -4.19 -4.19 -1.06
CA GLU A 81 -5.28 -3.26 -0.79
C GLU A 81 -6.25 -3.15 -1.97
N ILE A 82 -5.76 -2.98 -3.20
CA ILE A 82 -6.62 -2.97 -4.40
C ILE A 82 -7.47 -4.23 -4.45
N ARG A 83 -6.87 -5.40 -4.21
CA ARG A 83 -7.60 -6.67 -4.24
C ARG A 83 -8.70 -6.72 -3.18
N ILE A 84 -8.42 -6.23 -1.96
CA ILE A 84 -9.42 -6.13 -0.89
C ILE A 84 -10.60 -5.26 -1.33
N TYR A 85 -10.33 -4.09 -1.92
CA TYR A 85 -11.37 -3.16 -2.38
C TYR A 85 -12.16 -3.70 -3.60
N ILE A 86 -11.52 -4.42 -4.53
CA ILE A 86 -12.22 -5.09 -5.63
C ILE A 86 -13.19 -6.15 -5.09
N ASN A 87 -12.71 -6.99 -4.16
CA ASN A 87 -13.52 -8.08 -3.62
C ASN A 87 -14.75 -7.55 -2.88
N ILE A 88 -14.56 -6.61 -1.95
CA ILE A 88 -15.68 -6.04 -1.18
C ILE A 88 -16.63 -5.26 -2.09
N TRP A 89 -16.14 -4.57 -3.12
CA TRP A 89 -16.98 -3.85 -4.06
C TRP A 89 -17.91 -4.80 -4.82
N ASN A 90 -17.40 -5.95 -5.26
CA ASN A 90 -18.19 -6.96 -5.95
C ASN A 90 -19.28 -7.55 -5.04
N ASP A 91 -18.92 -7.94 -3.82
CA ASP A 91 -19.89 -8.49 -2.86
C ASP A 91 -20.95 -7.45 -2.46
N MET A 92 -20.53 -6.20 -2.19
CA MET A 92 -21.44 -5.09 -1.91
C MET A 92 -22.37 -4.85 -3.08
N HIS A 93 -21.85 -4.80 -4.31
CA HIS A 93 -22.65 -4.57 -5.50
C HIS A 93 -23.71 -5.66 -5.67
N ASN A 94 -23.33 -6.92 -5.53
CA ASN A 94 -24.27 -8.05 -5.58
C ASN A 94 -25.33 -7.96 -4.48
N CYS A 95 -24.93 -7.65 -3.25
CA CYS A 95 -25.85 -7.44 -2.14
C CYS A 95 -26.85 -6.32 -2.43
N ILE A 96 -26.39 -5.15 -2.90
CA ILE A 96 -27.26 -4.04 -3.27
C ILE A 96 -28.21 -4.45 -4.39
N MET A 97 -27.73 -5.10 -5.45
CA MET A 97 -28.57 -5.51 -6.58
C MET A 97 -29.67 -6.49 -6.16
N ASN A 98 -29.33 -7.45 -5.29
CA ASN A 98 -30.30 -8.40 -4.76
C ASN A 98 -31.21 -7.81 -3.68
N THR A 99 -30.78 -6.74 -3.01
CA THR A 99 -31.63 -5.96 -2.10
C THR A 99 -32.68 -5.19 -2.88
N LEU A 100 -32.26 -4.43 -3.90
CA LEU A 100 -33.17 -3.65 -4.73
C LEU A 100 -34.08 -4.53 -5.59
N SER A 101 -33.69 -5.79 -5.85
CA SER A 101 -34.55 -6.75 -6.53
C SER A 101 -35.72 -7.25 -5.68
N LEU A 102 -35.66 -7.10 -4.35
CA LEU A 102 -36.75 -7.49 -3.45
C LEU A 102 -38.04 -6.72 -3.78
N TYR A 103 -37.94 -5.42 -4.03
CA TYR A 103 -39.07 -4.55 -4.39
C TYR A 103 -38.86 -3.87 -5.75
N LYS A 104 -38.87 -4.65 -6.84
CA LYS A 104 -38.81 -4.10 -8.21
C LYS A 104 -40.15 -3.53 -8.64
N ILE A 105 -40.10 -2.38 -9.33
CA ILE A 105 -41.28 -1.70 -9.88
C ILE A 105 -41.89 -2.48 -11.07
N MET A 106 -41.06 -3.15 -11.87
CA MET A 106 -41.50 -3.93 -13.03
C MET A 106 -41.08 -5.39 -12.84
N GLU A 107 -42.00 -6.22 -12.37
CA GLU A 107 -41.80 -7.66 -12.20
C GLU A 107 -43.10 -8.40 -12.51
N ASP A 108 -43.01 -9.50 -13.25
CA ASP A 108 -44.14 -10.37 -13.56
C ASP A 108 -44.39 -11.29 -12.38
N VAL A 109 -45.12 -10.79 -11.39
CA VAL A 109 -45.42 -11.52 -10.15
C VAL A 109 -46.45 -12.62 -10.45
N PRO A 110 -46.16 -13.89 -10.14
CA PRO A 110 -47.09 -14.98 -10.36
C PRO A 110 -48.43 -14.76 -9.64
N LEU A 111 -49.53 -15.07 -10.33
CA LEU A 111 -50.89 -15.00 -9.76
C LEU A 111 -51.23 -16.21 -8.88
N ASP A 112 -50.62 -17.37 -9.15
CA ASP A 112 -50.80 -18.56 -8.32
C ASP A 112 -50.06 -18.40 -6.99
N GLU A 113 -50.76 -18.61 -5.87
CA GLU A 113 -50.25 -18.34 -4.52
C GLU A 113 -49.04 -19.21 -4.15
N LYS A 114 -49.01 -20.48 -4.59
CA LYS A 114 -47.86 -21.36 -4.31
C LYS A 114 -46.65 -20.96 -5.14
N VAL A 115 -46.87 -20.63 -6.41
CA VAL A 115 -45.78 -20.15 -7.29
C VAL A 115 -45.25 -18.81 -6.78
N LYS A 116 -46.11 -17.90 -6.30
CA LYS A 116 -45.72 -16.63 -5.69
C LYS A 116 -44.93 -16.83 -4.40
N GLN A 117 -45.35 -17.78 -3.56
CA GLN A 117 -44.61 -18.16 -2.35
C GLN A 117 -43.18 -18.59 -2.71
N ASP A 118 -43.02 -19.60 -3.58
CA ASP A 118 -41.71 -20.11 -4.01
C ASP A 118 -40.84 -19.00 -4.65
N PHE A 119 -41.48 -18.11 -5.42
CA PHE A 119 -40.84 -16.95 -6.02
C PHE A 119 -40.25 -16.00 -4.98
N ASN A 120 -41.04 -15.60 -3.97
CA ASN A 120 -40.60 -14.71 -2.89
C ASN A 120 -39.52 -15.36 -2.02
N PHE A 121 -39.66 -16.66 -1.69
CA PHE A 121 -38.63 -17.40 -0.96
C PHE A 121 -37.30 -17.47 -1.72
N LYS A 122 -37.34 -17.69 -3.04
CA LYS A 122 -36.14 -17.70 -3.89
C LYS A 122 -35.46 -16.33 -3.93
N LYS A 123 -36.22 -15.25 -4.10
CA LYS A 123 -35.70 -13.87 -4.05
C LYS A 123 -35.00 -13.59 -2.72
N TYR A 124 -35.68 -13.89 -1.62
CA TYR A 124 -35.13 -13.68 -0.28
C TYR A 124 -33.90 -14.53 -0.01
N SER A 125 -33.90 -15.82 -0.40
CA SER A 125 -32.74 -16.69 -0.28
C SER A 125 -31.53 -16.16 -1.06
N THR A 126 -31.75 -15.63 -2.28
CA THR A 126 -30.71 -15.01 -3.10
C THR A 126 -30.14 -13.76 -2.42
N PHE A 127 -31.01 -12.91 -1.88
CA PHE A 127 -30.61 -11.76 -1.07
C PHE A 127 -29.75 -12.18 0.13
N VAL A 128 -30.24 -13.11 0.97
CA VAL A 128 -29.55 -13.58 2.17
C VAL A 128 -28.16 -14.12 1.84
N SER A 129 -28.02 -14.89 0.76
CA SER A 129 -26.72 -15.40 0.30
C SER A 129 -25.75 -14.26 -0.01
N SER A 130 -26.18 -13.28 -0.81
CA SER A 130 -25.34 -12.12 -1.14
C SER A 130 -25.06 -11.19 0.04
N TYR A 131 -26.01 -11.04 0.96
CA TYR A 131 -25.84 -10.27 2.20
C TYR A 131 -24.78 -10.90 3.10
N ASN A 132 -24.83 -12.23 3.27
CA ASN A 132 -23.85 -12.96 4.06
C ASN A 132 -22.46 -12.91 3.41
N SER A 133 -22.35 -13.00 2.09
CA SER A 133 -21.07 -12.82 1.38
C SER A 133 -20.47 -11.43 1.66
N PHE A 134 -21.29 -10.39 1.54
CA PHE A 134 -20.87 -9.01 1.83
C PHE A 134 -20.44 -8.83 3.28
N LEU A 135 -21.24 -9.31 4.24
CA LEU A 135 -20.88 -9.30 5.66
C LEU A 135 -19.56 -10.02 5.92
N ASP A 136 -19.41 -11.23 5.40
CA ASP A 136 -18.20 -12.03 5.55
C ASP A 136 -16.96 -11.30 5.03
N THR A 137 -17.06 -10.66 3.86
CA THR A 137 -15.94 -9.93 3.26
C THR A 137 -15.59 -8.68 4.07
N ILE A 138 -16.58 -7.98 4.66
CA ILE A 138 -16.31 -6.88 5.61
C ILE A 138 -15.51 -7.40 6.80
N GLU A 139 -15.99 -8.46 7.46
CA GLU A 139 -15.38 -8.93 8.71
C GLU A 139 -13.98 -9.54 8.47
N LYS A 140 -13.81 -10.33 7.41
CA LYS A 140 -12.52 -10.98 7.07
C LYS A 140 -11.41 -9.96 6.78
N ASN A 141 -11.77 -8.77 6.30
CA ASN A 141 -10.81 -7.75 5.91
C ASN A 141 -10.85 -6.51 6.82
N ALA A 142 -11.59 -6.55 7.93
CA ALA A 142 -11.80 -5.41 8.83
C ALA A 142 -10.50 -4.67 9.22
N PRO A 143 -9.38 -5.33 9.56
CA PRO A 143 -8.14 -4.65 9.94
C PRO A 143 -7.47 -3.85 8.81
N PHE A 144 -7.85 -4.07 7.56
CA PHE A 144 -7.19 -3.49 6.38
C PHE A 144 -7.95 -2.30 5.79
N TYR A 145 -9.19 -2.08 6.21
CA TYR A 145 -9.95 -0.93 5.76
C TYR A 145 -9.52 0.35 6.46
N LYS A 146 -9.63 1.48 5.74
CA LYS A 146 -9.71 2.77 6.44
C LYS A 146 -11.02 2.82 7.22
N GLU A 147 -10.94 3.36 8.42
CA GLU A 147 -12.08 3.40 9.36
C GLU A 147 -13.33 4.04 8.75
N TYR A 148 -13.18 5.16 8.03
CA TYR A 148 -14.31 5.82 7.38
C TYR A 148 -14.93 4.97 6.25
N LEU A 149 -14.11 4.23 5.47
CA LEU A 149 -14.59 3.32 4.43
C LEU A 149 -15.30 2.11 5.03
N TYR A 150 -14.74 1.55 6.11
CA TYR A 150 -15.38 0.48 6.89
C TYR A 150 -16.77 0.90 7.36
N ASN A 151 -16.87 2.09 7.97
CA ASN A 151 -18.14 2.62 8.47
C ASN A 151 -19.15 2.80 7.33
N ASP A 152 -18.74 3.30 6.16
CA ASP A 152 -19.62 3.44 5.00
C ASP A 152 -20.11 2.07 4.47
N PHE A 153 -19.27 1.02 4.46
CA PHE A 153 -19.73 -0.35 4.15
C PHE A 153 -20.78 -0.86 5.15
N ILE A 154 -20.58 -0.60 6.44
CA ILE A 154 -21.53 -0.98 7.50
C ILE A 154 -22.87 -0.26 7.33
N LEU A 155 -22.86 1.03 7.00
CA LEU A 155 -24.09 1.80 6.77
C LEU A 155 -24.88 1.24 5.59
N ILE A 156 -24.22 0.95 4.47
CA ILE A 156 -24.86 0.31 3.30
C ILE A 156 -25.43 -1.05 3.69
N ARG A 157 -24.66 -1.90 4.37
CA ARG A 157 -25.11 -3.21 4.85
C ARG A 157 -26.37 -3.08 5.70
N ASN A 158 -26.39 -2.13 6.63
CA ASN A 158 -27.53 -1.92 7.53
C ASN A 158 -28.79 -1.52 6.74
N LYS A 159 -28.68 -0.73 5.67
CA LYS A 159 -29.81 -0.42 4.78
C LYS A 159 -30.28 -1.61 3.97
N CYS A 160 -29.36 -2.45 3.49
CA CYS A 160 -29.73 -3.72 2.85
C CYS A 160 -30.49 -4.64 3.82
N HIS A 161 -30.03 -4.71 5.08
CA HIS A 161 -30.69 -5.49 6.12
C HIS A 161 -32.09 -4.93 6.48
N GLU A 162 -32.23 -3.60 6.56
CA GLU A 162 -33.51 -2.92 6.81
C GLU A 162 -34.56 -3.34 5.77
N LEU A 163 -34.24 -3.21 4.49
CA LEU A 163 -35.14 -3.58 3.38
C LEU A 163 -35.40 -5.09 3.34
N GLY A 164 -34.37 -5.91 3.60
CA GLY A 164 -34.50 -7.36 3.72
C GLY A 164 -35.47 -7.79 4.83
N ASN A 165 -35.45 -7.12 5.99
CA ASN A 165 -36.38 -7.42 7.08
C ASN A 165 -37.81 -7.02 6.77
N ILE A 166 -38.00 -5.88 6.08
CA ILE A 166 -39.33 -5.47 5.63
C ILE A 166 -39.87 -6.50 4.64
N PHE A 167 -39.06 -6.94 3.66
CA PHE A 167 -39.45 -7.99 2.72
C PHE A 167 -39.81 -9.29 3.44
N LYS A 168 -38.94 -9.76 4.35
CA LYS A 168 -39.23 -10.96 5.12
C LYS A 168 -40.56 -10.85 5.88
N LYS A 169 -40.82 -9.71 6.52
CA LYS A 169 -42.05 -9.49 7.28
C LYS A 169 -43.29 -9.54 6.39
N TYR A 170 -43.35 -8.72 5.35
CA TYR A 170 -44.59 -8.50 4.57
C TYR A 170 -44.78 -9.50 3.43
N GLU A 171 -43.70 -10.01 2.83
CA GLU A 171 -43.77 -10.88 1.65
C GLU A 171 -43.58 -12.37 1.97
N ILE A 172 -43.15 -12.70 3.20
CA ILE A 172 -42.88 -14.08 3.63
C ILE A 172 -43.62 -14.42 4.93
N ASP A 173 -43.36 -13.70 6.02
CA ASP A 173 -43.83 -14.08 7.35
C ASP A 173 -45.34 -13.85 7.50
N ILE A 174 -45.85 -12.65 7.22
CA ILE A 174 -47.28 -12.35 7.32
C ILE A 174 -48.13 -13.31 6.45
N PRO A 175 -47.78 -13.56 5.17
CA PRO A 175 -48.59 -14.45 4.32
C PRO A 175 -48.47 -15.94 4.69
N TYR A 176 -47.25 -16.42 5.00
CA TYR A 176 -46.95 -17.86 4.98
C TYR A 176 -46.52 -18.45 6.33
N ASN A 177 -46.07 -17.63 7.29
CA ASN A 177 -45.60 -18.13 8.58
C ASN A 177 -46.77 -18.36 9.54
N MET A 178 -46.85 -19.56 10.12
CA MET A 178 -47.94 -19.95 11.05
C MET A 178 -48.04 -19.03 12.27
N SER A 179 -46.94 -18.46 12.73
CA SER A 179 -46.93 -17.52 13.85
C SER A 179 -47.70 -16.22 13.55
N PHE A 180 -47.96 -15.91 12.28
CA PHE A 180 -48.66 -14.71 11.83
C PHE A 180 -50.09 -15.00 11.35
N THR A 181 -50.66 -16.17 11.65
CA THR A 181 -52.02 -16.54 11.19
C THR A 181 -53.08 -15.49 11.54
N LEU A 182 -52.98 -14.83 12.69
CA LEU A 182 -53.90 -13.77 13.14
C LEU A 182 -53.63 -12.38 12.52
N ALA A 183 -52.55 -12.26 11.75
CA ALA A 183 -52.02 -11.02 11.20
C ALA A 183 -52.03 -11.00 9.66
N ARG A 184 -52.66 -11.99 9.00
CA ARG A 184 -52.66 -12.14 7.53
C ARG A 184 -53.29 -10.96 6.79
N ASP A 185 -54.19 -10.25 7.44
CA ASP A 185 -54.88 -9.10 6.85
C ASP A 185 -54.07 -7.80 6.98
N ILE A 186 -52.92 -7.84 7.68
CA ILE A 186 -52.05 -6.67 7.85
C ILE A 186 -51.34 -6.38 6.55
N GLN A 187 -51.65 -5.22 5.98
CA GLN A 187 -50.94 -4.65 4.84
C GLN A 187 -49.79 -3.75 5.27
N MET A 188 -48.87 -3.51 4.35
CA MET A 188 -47.81 -2.52 4.53
C MET A 188 -48.43 -1.13 4.63
N ASP A 189 -48.07 -0.37 5.67
CA ASP A 189 -48.50 1.01 5.83
C ASP A 189 -47.80 1.94 4.82
N ASP A 190 -48.41 3.10 4.55
CA ASP A 190 -47.93 4.06 3.55
C ASP A 190 -46.49 4.53 3.83
N GLU A 191 -46.11 4.70 5.11
CA GLU A 191 -44.76 5.12 5.49
C GLU A 191 -43.74 4.03 5.14
N THR A 192 -44.05 2.76 5.42
CA THR A 192 -43.20 1.62 5.07
C THR A 192 -43.16 1.40 3.57
N HIS A 193 -44.26 1.62 2.86
CA HIS A 193 -44.31 1.58 1.40
C HIS A 193 -43.37 2.64 0.78
N ASP A 194 -43.48 3.90 1.20
CA ASP A 194 -42.57 4.98 0.77
C ASP A 194 -41.10 4.64 1.07
N LYS A 195 -40.84 4.06 2.24
CA LYS A 195 -39.49 3.62 2.64
C LYS A 195 -38.88 2.61 1.68
N VAL A 196 -39.62 1.57 1.29
CA VAL A 196 -39.05 0.48 0.47
C VAL A 196 -38.96 0.81 -1.02
N TYR A 197 -39.85 1.67 -1.54
CA TYR A 197 -39.91 1.99 -2.96
C TYR A 197 -39.13 3.27 -3.34
N ASP A 198 -38.97 4.23 -2.43
CA ASP A 198 -38.25 5.47 -2.72
C ASP A 198 -37.05 5.68 -1.78
N LYS A 199 -37.31 5.79 -0.47
CA LYS A 199 -36.30 6.29 0.49
C LYS A 199 -35.06 5.41 0.61
N ILE A 200 -35.22 4.13 0.95
CA ILE A 200 -34.08 3.21 1.16
C ILE A 200 -33.31 2.98 -0.15
N PRO A 201 -33.97 2.69 -1.30
CA PRO A 201 -33.27 2.58 -2.58
C PRO A 201 -32.44 3.81 -2.93
N LYS A 202 -32.97 5.01 -2.73
CA LYS A 202 -32.27 6.27 -2.97
C LYS A 202 -31.07 6.42 -2.04
N GLU A 203 -31.25 6.23 -0.73
CA GLU A 203 -30.17 6.29 0.26
C GLU A 203 -29.03 5.30 -0.06
N ILE A 204 -29.36 4.06 -0.44
CA ILE A 204 -28.37 3.05 -0.85
C ILE A 204 -27.57 3.51 -2.07
N ASN A 205 -28.24 4.04 -3.09
CA ASN A 205 -27.57 4.50 -4.32
C ASN A 205 -26.69 5.73 -4.07
N ASP A 206 -27.16 6.68 -3.26
CA ASP A 206 -26.39 7.87 -2.88
C ASP A 206 -25.14 7.48 -2.08
N MET A 207 -25.27 6.61 -1.09
CA MET A 207 -24.13 6.08 -0.31
C MET A 207 -23.15 5.30 -1.20
N LYS A 208 -23.65 4.44 -2.09
CA LYS A 208 -22.81 3.70 -3.06
C LYS A 208 -22.03 4.67 -3.95
N GLY A 209 -22.67 5.73 -4.43
CA GLY A 209 -22.04 6.75 -5.27
C GLY A 209 -20.92 7.48 -4.53
N LYS A 210 -21.19 7.94 -3.31
CA LYS A 210 -20.20 8.58 -2.43
C LYS A 210 -19.03 7.63 -2.16
N LEU A 211 -19.31 6.41 -1.69
CA LEU A 211 -18.29 5.42 -1.36
C LEU A 211 -17.40 5.07 -2.56
N CYS A 212 -17.96 5.01 -3.77
CA CYS A 212 -17.18 4.81 -4.99
C CYS A 212 -16.12 5.89 -5.19
N LYS A 213 -16.50 7.15 -4.96
CA LYS A 213 -15.60 8.29 -5.06
C LYS A 213 -14.51 8.22 -3.97
N ASP A 214 -14.92 7.97 -2.74
CA ASP A 214 -14.02 7.91 -1.57
C ASP A 214 -12.98 6.78 -1.73
N ILE A 215 -13.39 5.58 -2.19
CA ILE A 215 -12.47 4.48 -2.49
C ILE A 215 -11.49 4.87 -3.61
N ARG A 216 -11.95 5.53 -4.68
CA ARG A 216 -11.07 5.96 -5.78
C ARG A 216 -10.03 6.96 -5.31
N GLU A 217 -10.44 7.96 -4.54
CA GLU A 217 -9.53 8.96 -3.97
C GLU A 217 -8.50 8.30 -3.05
N TYR A 218 -8.93 7.35 -2.22
CA TYR A 218 -8.04 6.56 -1.39
C TYR A 218 -7.01 5.76 -2.21
N LEU A 219 -7.46 4.99 -3.20
CA LEU A 219 -6.57 4.18 -4.02
C LEU A 219 -5.59 5.03 -4.83
N LEU A 220 -5.99 6.22 -5.29
CA LEU A 220 -5.09 7.18 -5.93
C LEU A 220 -4.04 7.71 -4.96
N SER A 221 -4.40 7.95 -3.69
CA SER A 221 -3.45 8.41 -2.67
C SER A 221 -2.36 7.39 -2.34
N LEU A 222 -2.57 6.11 -2.65
CA LEU A 222 -1.58 5.05 -2.46
C LEU A 222 -0.53 4.99 -3.57
N GLN A 223 -0.76 5.65 -4.71
CA GLN A 223 0.24 5.73 -5.77
C GLN A 223 1.38 6.62 -5.26
N ILE A 224 2.52 5.99 -4.97
CA ILE A 224 3.75 6.72 -4.62
C ILE A 224 4.04 7.68 -5.78
N VAL A 225 4.10 8.97 -5.47
CA VAL A 225 4.73 9.97 -6.35
C VAL A 225 6.19 9.53 -6.52
N SER A 226 6.48 8.94 -7.68
CA SER A 226 7.84 8.72 -8.17
C SER A 226 8.51 10.04 -8.48
#